data_AF-A0A2V9KP43-F1
#
_entry.id   AF-A0A2V9KP43-F1
#
_cell.length_a   1.000
_cell.length_b   1.000
_cell.length_c   1.000
_cell.angle_alpha   90.00
_cell.angle_beta   90.00
_cell.angle_gamma   90.00
#
_symmetry.space_group_name_H-M   'P 1'
#
loop_
_entity.id
_entity.type
_entity.pdbx_description
1 polymer ?
#
loop_
_entity_poly.entity_id
_entity_poly.type
_entity_poly.pdbx_seq_one_letter_code
_entity_poly.pdbx_strand_id
1 'polypeptide(L)'
;MSARLARPGRRLAEGGRFWRGTATRNLQVVRAFPDRIGAGRNQMNKGWLSRLLGSLAVLVPLLFYGHGGSAAFVAATKESADPEVSHLMAKSLKSRQTDVRQAALAWLARDPRAQNKRLIRAVFRTLKDKDPGVRNQALANLGWIYERDFADKTGRRALAAVKKALANPSEHAAALVAVDLLRGSAEKGEYDENQGGAPKEHLLSNPGIQTLVVPLLASRESSLRPELLQVVENSPLLQSLPPVIEAVGEALGDDDLTVRSDAADLLIAIDRKGKPEALAKAHPLLLRALAEGDPNVQIRVSRALNLPVPPRKAAPPVLSLTGEKVSTADVPFDFNYFTAFVQPLFAKKYGGEACVDCHTPQANTTGKFRVMAPKADGHYTVEESRVNFVSVLAVVDRANLEKSKVLLKPLDPRASEGKLQGETHDGGVFWRNQFDPDFRLVDDWLKGAKLDVPPQKQLDFAYFMKHVEPIFSTPGPDGFACINCHSTHAILHLESPETREGSFSIEQMANNYQSAHRVIDESAPGSSFIVRKPTSPREGANGLAHAGGIRWPDKKDSWQYRTLIDWMGKRNLDGQ
;
A
#
# COMPACT_ATOMS: atom_id res chain seq x y z
N MET A 1 50.77 -41.69 -1.27
CA MET A 1 52.09 -41.60 -0.62
C MET A 1 53.03 -40.85 -1.54
N SER A 2 53.59 -39.75 -1.02
CA SER A 2 54.78 -38.99 -1.47
C SER A 2 54.85 -38.48 -2.93
N ALA A 3 55.25 -37.26 -3.27
CA ALA A 3 55.49 -35.98 -2.60
C ALA A 3 56.31 -35.11 -3.61
N ARG A 4 56.09 -33.78 -3.61
CA ARG A 4 57.13 -32.72 -3.81
C ARG A 4 57.71 -32.53 -5.23
N LEU A 5 58.07 -31.34 -5.74
CA LEU A 5 58.26 -30.00 -5.18
C LEU A 5 58.34 -28.93 -6.31
N ALA A 6 57.91 -27.71 -5.95
CA ALA A 6 58.48 -26.38 -6.24
C ALA A 6 58.70 -25.80 -7.67
N ARG A 7 58.09 -24.62 -7.88
CA ARG A 7 58.55 -23.52 -8.75
C ARG A 7 59.83 -22.87 -8.20
N PRO A 8 60.61 -22.07 -8.98
CA PRO A 8 60.50 -20.59 -8.85
C PRO A 8 61.00 -19.73 -10.05
N GLY A 9 60.73 -18.41 -10.01
CA GLY A 9 61.47 -17.33 -10.73
C GLY A 9 60.56 -16.27 -11.40
N ARG A 10 60.19 -15.13 -10.75
CA ARG A 10 60.82 -13.77 -10.72
C ARG A 10 61.20 -13.22 -12.12
N ARG A 11 60.61 -12.15 -12.69
CA ARG A 11 60.37 -10.72 -12.33
C ARG A 11 61.56 -9.79 -12.69
N LEU A 12 61.41 -8.97 -13.75
CA LEU A 12 62.03 -7.66 -14.07
C LEU A 12 61.06 -6.98 -15.08
N ALA A 13 60.44 -5.80 -14.94
CA ALA A 13 60.79 -4.43 -14.51
C ALA A 13 61.29 -3.51 -15.66
N GLU A 14 60.70 -2.30 -15.70
CA GLU A 14 61.05 -1.07 -16.48
C GLU A 14 60.54 -1.00 -17.93
N GLY A 15 60.00 0.09 -18.48
CA GLY A 15 59.78 1.48 -18.06
C GLY A 15 59.65 2.35 -19.34
N GLY A 16 58.83 3.42 -19.37
CA GLY A 16 58.87 4.39 -20.48
C GLY A 16 57.58 5.15 -20.75
N ARG A 17 57.69 6.47 -20.93
CA ARG A 17 56.66 7.51 -20.85
C ARG A 17 56.33 8.16 -22.21
N PHE A 18 55.12 8.74 -22.29
CA PHE A 18 54.71 9.99 -22.98
C PHE A 18 54.75 10.12 -24.52
N TRP A 19 53.64 10.61 -25.11
CA TRP A 19 53.59 11.78 -26.01
C TRP A 19 52.16 12.39 -26.05
N ARG A 20 52.09 13.74 -26.11
CA ARG A 20 50.90 14.59 -26.32
C ARG A 20 50.98 15.28 -27.69
N GLY A 21 49.82 15.74 -28.20
CA GLY A 21 49.67 16.80 -29.21
C GLY A 21 48.90 16.32 -30.45
N THR A 22 48.00 17.07 -31.11
CA THR A 22 47.62 18.49 -31.08
C THR A 22 46.33 18.66 -31.90
N ALA A 23 45.57 19.72 -31.63
CA ALA A 23 44.40 20.17 -32.40
C ALA A 23 44.77 21.14 -33.53
N THR A 24 43.95 21.21 -34.59
CA THR A 24 43.77 22.43 -35.41
C THR A 24 42.40 22.44 -36.11
N ARG A 25 41.91 23.67 -36.34
CA ARG A 25 40.59 24.11 -36.84
C ARG A 25 40.76 24.75 -38.24
N ASN A 26 39.66 24.80 -39.00
CA ASN A 26 39.15 25.90 -39.87
C ASN A 26 39.00 25.72 -41.41
N LEU A 27 37.95 26.42 -41.89
CA LEU A 27 37.52 26.92 -43.23
C LEU A 27 36.56 26.00 -44.03
N GLN A 28 35.25 26.29 -44.22
CA GLN A 28 34.47 27.41 -44.82
C GLN A 28 34.65 27.67 -46.33
N VAL A 29 33.56 27.47 -47.12
CA VAL A 29 33.05 28.20 -48.32
C VAL A 29 31.58 27.74 -48.50
N VAL A 30 30.48 28.50 -48.29
CA VAL A 30 29.87 29.70 -48.92
C VAL A 30 29.38 29.52 -50.38
N ARG A 31 28.05 29.58 -50.58
CA ARG A 31 27.39 30.32 -51.69
C ARG A 31 25.93 30.65 -51.32
N ALA A 32 25.52 31.85 -51.68
CA ALA A 32 24.31 32.56 -51.25
C ALA A 32 23.31 32.83 -52.42
N PHE A 33 22.01 32.89 -52.06
CA PHE A 33 20.89 33.79 -52.44
C PHE A 33 20.77 34.46 -53.84
N PRO A 34 19.52 34.76 -54.30
CA PRO A 34 18.90 36.05 -53.96
C PRO A 34 17.37 36.07 -53.68
N ASP A 35 16.98 37.22 -53.15
CA ASP A 35 15.75 37.70 -52.54
C ASP A 35 14.46 37.76 -53.39
N ARG A 36 13.31 37.78 -52.69
CA ARG A 36 12.30 38.84 -52.91
C ARG A 36 11.46 39.12 -51.66
N ILE A 37 11.19 40.42 -51.52
CA ILE A 37 10.67 41.21 -50.41
C ILE A 37 9.13 41.09 -50.27
N GLY A 38 8.63 41.19 -49.04
CA GLY A 38 7.21 41.49 -48.77
C GLY A 38 6.88 41.64 -47.28
N ALA A 39 6.72 42.88 -46.84
CA ALA A 39 6.47 43.31 -45.47
C ALA A 39 5.12 42.85 -44.86
N GLY A 40 5.01 42.82 -43.52
CA GLY A 40 3.70 42.76 -42.86
C GLY A 40 3.76 42.59 -41.34
N ARG A 41 3.13 43.52 -40.61
CA ARG A 41 3.14 43.70 -39.16
C ARG A 41 2.31 42.65 -38.38
N ASN A 42 2.80 42.38 -37.17
CA ASN A 42 2.12 42.39 -35.86
C ASN A 42 0.59 42.54 -35.76
N GLN A 43 0.06 41.83 -34.75
CA GLN A 43 -1.14 42.04 -33.91
C GLN A 43 -2.45 41.26 -34.18
N MET A 44 -2.82 40.51 -33.13
CA MET A 44 -4.15 40.36 -32.49
C MET A 44 -5.39 40.94 -33.21
N ASN A 45 -6.44 40.13 -33.40
CA ASN A 45 -7.69 40.18 -32.60
C ASN A 45 -8.81 39.25 -33.16
N LYS A 46 -9.53 38.62 -32.22
CA LYS A 46 -10.98 38.40 -32.07
C LYS A 46 -11.94 38.34 -33.27
N GLY A 47 -12.88 37.39 -33.18
CA GLY A 47 -14.30 37.50 -33.60
C GLY A 47 -14.83 36.21 -34.27
N TRP A 48 -15.55 35.30 -33.60
CA TRP A 48 -16.99 35.28 -33.18
C TRP A 48 -18.00 34.76 -34.24
N LEU A 49 -18.93 33.91 -33.74
CA LEU A 49 -20.28 33.53 -34.22
C LEU A 49 -20.38 32.50 -35.37
N SER A 50 -21.29 31.52 -35.39
CA SER A 50 -22.56 31.25 -34.68
C SER A 50 -23.01 29.80 -35.00
N ARG A 51 -23.81 29.09 -34.18
CA ARG A 51 -25.30 29.05 -34.17
C ARG A 51 -25.78 28.25 -32.93
N LEU A 52 -26.66 28.74 -32.04
CA LEU A 52 -28.14 28.92 -32.13
C LEU A 52 -28.87 27.56 -32.32
N LEU A 53 -29.85 27.09 -31.54
CA LEU A 53 -30.93 27.62 -30.68
C LEU A 53 -31.37 26.50 -29.68
N GLY A 54 -32.07 26.72 -28.57
CA GLY A 54 -32.68 27.92 -28.01
C GLY A 54 -33.53 27.63 -26.75
N SER A 55 -33.76 28.72 -26.02
CA SER A 55 -34.98 29.05 -25.25
C SER A 55 -35.21 28.40 -23.87
N LEU A 56 -35.57 29.13 -22.80
CA LEU A 56 -35.89 30.56 -22.65
C LEU A 56 -35.80 30.97 -21.16
N ALA A 57 -35.23 32.16 -20.92
CA ALA A 57 -35.56 33.27 -19.99
C ALA A 57 -36.18 32.98 -18.60
N VAL A 58 -35.86 33.70 -17.51
CA VAL A 58 -36.01 35.16 -17.28
C VAL A 58 -35.04 35.59 -16.13
N LEU A 59 -34.00 36.41 -16.34
CA LEU A 59 -33.88 37.90 -16.40
C LEU A 59 -34.26 38.69 -15.12
N VAL A 60 -33.30 39.47 -14.58
CA VAL A 60 -33.39 40.90 -14.13
C VAL A 60 -32.01 41.35 -13.56
N PRO A 61 -31.61 42.64 -13.66
CA PRO A 61 -30.32 43.04 -14.27
C PRO A 61 -29.29 43.69 -13.33
N LEU A 62 -28.03 43.64 -13.80
CA LEU A 62 -26.89 44.48 -13.40
C LEU A 62 -26.95 45.83 -14.14
N LEU A 63 -26.80 46.93 -13.41
CA LEU A 63 -26.52 48.27 -13.96
C LEU A 63 -25.08 48.68 -13.57
N PHE A 64 -24.22 48.88 -14.56
CA PHE A 64 -22.97 49.62 -14.45
C PHE A 64 -22.86 50.61 -15.62
N TYR A 65 -22.72 51.88 -15.28
CA TYR A 65 -22.09 52.99 -16.02
C TYR A 65 -21.17 53.63 -14.96
N GLY A 66 -19.92 54.06 -15.13
CA GLY A 66 -19.03 54.22 -16.27
C GLY A 66 -18.08 55.39 -15.92
N HIS A 67 -16.77 55.22 -16.17
CA HIS A 67 -15.68 56.23 -16.27
C HIS A 67 -14.80 56.55 -15.04
N GLY A 68 -13.53 56.08 -15.16
CA GLY A 68 -12.32 56.93 -15.13
C GLY A 68 -11.86 57.53 -13.80
N GLY A 69 -10.78 56.99 -13.23
CA GLY A 69 -10.04 57.67 -12.16
C GLY A 69 -9.03 56.78 -11.44
N SER A 70 -7.82 57.29 -11.26
CA SER A 70 -6.63 56.65 -10.71
C SER A 70 -6.79 55.97 -9.34
N ALA A 71 -5.97 54.93 -9.14
CA ALA A 71 -5.46 54.37 -7.89
C ALA A 71 -6.22 54.72 -6.59
N ALA A 72 -7.12 53.83 -6.20
CA ALA A 72 -7.40 53.55 -4.80
C ALA A 72 -7.46 52.04 -4.64
N PHE A 73 -6.44 51.47 -3.98
CA PHE A 73 -6.63 50.20 -3.30
C PHE A 73 -7.77 50.43 -2.29
N VAL A 74 -8.98 50.02 -2.65
CA VAL A 74 -10.05 49.84 -1.68
C VAL A 74 -9.58 48.70 -0.82
N ALA A 75 -9.02 49.03 0.35
CA ALA A 75 -9.00 48.10 1.47
C ALA A 75 -10.45 47.60 1.59
N ALA A 76 -10.69 46.35 1.19
CA ALA A 76 -11.99 45.74 1.32
C ALA A 76 -12.38 45.86 2.78
N THR A 77 -13.30 46.77 3.06
CA THR A 77 -13.91 46.91 4.37
C THR A 77 -14.46 45.54 4.74
N LYS A 78 -14.27 45.12 6.00
CA LYS A 78 -14.91 43.93 6.59
C LYS A 78 -16.43 44.07 6.56
N GLU A 79 -17.05 44.09 5.39
CA GLU A 79 -18.49 44.17 5.25
C GLU A 79 -19.07 42.80 5.56
N SER A 80 -19.76 42.71 6.70
CA SER A 80 -20.59 41.56 7.04
C SER A 80 -21.59 41.27 5.92
N ALA A 81 -21.97 40.01 5.75
CA ALA A 81 -22.95 39.64 4.72
C ALA A 81 -24.22 40.49 4.87
N ASP A 82 -24.82 40.83 3.72
CA ASP A 82 -26.10 41.55 3.64
C ASP A 82 -27.05 41.06 4.75
N PRO A 83 -27.68 41.96 5.54
CA PRO A 83 -28.57 41.59 6.63
C PRO A 83 -29.67 40.61 6.23
N GLU A 84 -30.17 40.69 4.99
CA GLU A 84 -31.18 39.79 4.44
C GLU A 84 -30.60 38.40 4.16
N VAL A 85 -29.41 38.31 3.55
CA VAL A 85 -28.70 37.04 3.34
C VAL A 85 -28.36 36.38 4.67
N SER A 86 -27.87 37.16 5.64
CA SER A 86 -27.62 36.70 7.00
C SER A 86 -28.89 36.18 7.69
N HIS A 87 -30.03 36.84 7.47
CA HIS A 87 -31.32 36.39 7.98
C HIS A 87 -31.76 35.08 7.33
N LEU A 88 -31.67 34.99 6.00
CA LEU A 88 -32.03 33.81 5.22
C LEU A 88 -31.21 32.59 5.67
N MET A 89 -29.88 32.73 5.75
CA MET A 89 -29.00 31.63 6.19
C MET A 89 -29.30 31.19 7.63
N ALA A 90 -29.55 32.14 8.54
CA ALA A 90 -29.95 31.80 9.91
C ALA A 90 -31.32 31.08 9.98
N LYS A 91 -32.22 31.33 9.02
CA LYS A 91 -33.50 30.62 8.87
C LYS A 91 -33.29 29.24 8.26
N SER A 92 -32.44 29.11 7.24
CA SER A 92 -32.09 27.85 6.58
C SER A 92 -31.46 26.85 7.56
N LEU A 93 -30.60 27.30 8.48
CA LEU A 93 -30.07 26.47 9.57
C LEU A 93 -31.14 25.93 10.54
N LYS A 94 -32.35 26.48 10.53
CA LYS A 94 -33.49 26.01 11.32
C LYS A 94 -34.50 25.21 10.48
N SER A 95 -34.19 24.94 9.21
CA SER A 95 -35.07 24.19 8.31
C SER A 95 -35.33 22.78 8.85
N ARG A 96 -36.55 22.27 8.61
CA ARG A 96 -36.89 20.87 8.86
C ARG A 96 -36.14 19.92 7.93
N GLN A 97 -35.75 20.40 6.74
CA GLN A 97 -35.04 19.60 5.75
C GLN A 97 -33.53 19.62 6.03
N THR A 98 -32.92 18.43 6.09
CA THR A 98 -31.51 18.23 6.46
C THR A 98 -30.55 18.81 5.43
N ASP A 99 -30.83 18.60 4.14
CA ASP A 99 -30.10 19.15 2.99
C ASP A 99 -30.02 20.69 3.02
N VAL A 100 -31.11 21.37 3.38
CA VAL A 100 -31.15 22.83 3.51
C VAL A 100 -30.23 23.31 4.65
N ARG A 101 -30.17 22.57 5.77
CA ARG A 101 -29.25 22.88 6.87
C ARG A 101 -27.79 22.66 6.44
N GLN A 102 -27.51 21.56 5.74
CA GLN A 102 -26.17 21.26 5.22
C GLN A 102 -25.70 22.28 4.18
N ALA A 103 -26.57 22.67 3.24
CA ALA A 103 -26.28 23.68 2.22
C ALA A 103 -25.96 25.05 2.86
N ALA A 104 -26.71 25.42 3.90
CA ALA A 104 -26.43 26.64 4.66
C ALA A 104 -25.05 26.59 5.35
N LEU A 105 -24.69 25.46 5.96
CA LEU A 105 -23.38 25.28 6.59
C LEU A 105 -22.23 25.26 5.56
N ALA A 106 -22.45 24.68 4.38
CA ALA A 106 -21.46 24.68 3.30
C ALA A 106 -21.24 26.09 2.74
N TRP A 107 -22.32 26.87 2.61
CA TRP A 107 -22.21 28.28 2.23
C TRP A 107 -21.42 29.09 3.26
N LEU A 108 -21.71 28.91 4.56
CA LEU A 108 -21.01 29.60 5.65
C LEU A 108 -19.50 29.33 5.67
N ALA A 109 -19.09 28.12 5.31
CA ALA A 109 -17.67 27.76 5.25
C ALA A 109 -16.92 28.47 4.12
N ARG A 110 -17.62 28.87 3.04
CA ARG A 110 -17.01 29.45 1.82
C ARG A 110 -17.06 30.97 1.79
N ASP A 111 -18.08 31.61 2.37
CA ASP A 111 -18.26 33.06 2.26
C ASP A 111 -17.53 33.81 3.41
N PRO A 112 -16.50 34.63 3.13
CA PRO A 112 -15.79 35.41 4.15
C PRO A 112 -16.70 36.35 4.94
N ARG A 113 -17.85 36.75 4.37
CA ARG A 113 -18.83 37.66 4.98
C ARG A 113 -19.72 36.94 6.01
N ALA A 114 -19.59 35.62 6.15
CA ALA A 114 -20.26 34.79 7.15
C ALA A 114 -19.84 35.07 8.61
N GLN A 115 -18.85 35.96 8.83
CA GLN A 115 -18.31 36.36 10.14
C GLN A 115 -19.31 37.11 11.06
N ASN A 116 -20.59 37.15 10.69
CA ASN A 116 -21.62 37.76 11.53
C ASN A 116 -21.87 36.94 12.81
N LYS A 117 -21.80 37.59 13.98
CA LYS A 117 -22.08 37.01 15.31
C LYS A 117 -23.41 36.26 15.41
N ARG A 118 -24.41 36.61 14.60
CA ARG A 118 -25.71 35.90 14.54
C ARG A 118 -25.56 34.52 13.89
N LEU A 119 -24.79 34.42 12.80
CA LEU A 119 -24.54 33.18 12.07
C LEU A 119 -23.62 32.26 12.87
N ILE A 120 -22.55 32.79 13.46
CA ILE A 120 -21.67 32.01 14.35
C ILE A 120 -22.46 31.40 15.51
N ARG A 121 -23.35 32.17 16.17
CA ARG A 121 -24.25 31.64 17.20
C ARG A 121 -25.18 30.55 16.66
N ALA A 122 -25.58 30.61 15.39
CA ALA A 122 -26.40 29.59 14.75
C ALA A 122 -25.61 28.31 14.47
N VAL A 123 -24.37 28.41 13.99
CA VAL A 123 -23.45 27.26 13.85
C VAL A 123 -23.29 26.53 15.17
N PHE A 124 -22.98 27.24 16.26
CA PHE A 124 -22.85 26.63 17.58
C PHE A 124 -24.13 25.96 18.12
N ARG A 125 -25.33 26.42 17.72
CA ARG A 125 -26.58 25.72 18.05
C ARG A 125 -26.73 24.44 17.23
N THR A 126 -26.28 24.47 15.98
CA THR A 126 -26.35 23.36 15.02
C THR A 126 -25.42 22.20 15.40
N LEU A 127 -24.41 22.42 16.25
CA LEU A 127 -23.66 21.32 16.88
C LEU A 127 -24.52 20.36 17.71
N LYS A 128 -25.75 20.75 18.07
CA LYS A 128 -26.74 19.92 18.77
C LYS A 128 -27.84 19.37 17.85
N ASP A 129 -27.64 19.43 16.53
CA ASP A 129 -28.61 18.91 15.57
C ASP A 129 -28.87 17.41 15.80
N LYS A 130 -30.08 16.95 15.49
CA LYS A 130 -30.42 15.53 15.60
C LYS A 130 -29.68 14.71 14.55
N ASP A 131 -29.45 15.30 13.38
CA ASP A 131 -28.76 14.67 12.27
C ASP A 131 -27.22 14.72 12.47
N PRO A 132 -26.52 13.57 12.48
CA PRO A 132 -25.07 13.53 12.66
C PRO A 132 -24.30 14.21 11.53
N GLY A 133 -24.76 14.13 10.28
CA GLY A 133 -24.13 14.80 9.15
C GLY A 133 -24.17 16.32 9.28
N VAL A 134 -25.31 16.85 9.75
CA VAL A 134 -25.45 18.29 10.06
C VAL A 134 -24.55 18.71 11.22
N ARG A 135 -24.46 17.91 12.29
CA ARG A 135 -23.53 18.18 13.41
C ARG A 135 -22.08 18.22 12.93
N ASN A 136 -21.68 17.26 12.10
CA ASN A 136 -20.32 17.15 11.56
C ASN A 136 -19.99 18.32 10.63
N GLN A 137 -20.92 18.74 9.76
CA GLN A 137 -20.73 19.92 8.92
C GLN A 137 -20.67 21.22 9.75
N ALA A 138 -21.39 21.29 10.87
CA ALA A 138 -21.31 22.41 11.80
C ALA A 138 -19.98 22.41 12.57
N LEU A 139 -19.44 21.22 12.89
CA LEU A 139 -18.12 21.05 13.46
C LEU A 139 -17.02 21.52 12.48
N ALA A 140 -17.12 21.19 11.19
CA ALA A 140 -16.19 21.64 10.16
C ALA A 140 -16.14 23.18 10.03
N ASN A 141 -17.24 23.88 10.33
CA ASN A 141 -17.25 25.34 10.36
C ASN A 141 -16.47 25.94 11.54
N LEU A 142 -16.09 25.15 12.55
CA LEU A 142 -15.34 25.65 13.70
C LEU A 142 -13.88 25.99 13.38
N GLY A 143 -13.30 25.42 12.31
CA GLY A 143 -11.95 25.76 11.86
C GLY A 143 -11.80 27.23 11.57
N TRP A 144 -12.54 27.73 10.56
CA TRP A 144 -12.49 29.15 10.19
C TRP A 144 -12.97 30.08 11.31
N ILE A 145 -13.91 29.66 12.16
CA ILE A 145 -14.34 30.45 13.33
C ILE A 145 -13.19 30.60 14.32
N TYR A 146 -12.48 29.51 14.62
CA TYR A 146 -11.36 29.54 15.54
C TYR A 146 -10.21 30.38 14.97
N GLU A 147 -9.79 30.13 13.74
CA GLU A 147 -8.66 30.83 13.11
C GLU A 147 -8.86 32.35 13.10
N ARG A 148 -10.10 32.83 12.89
CA ARG A 148 -10.41 34.26 12.80
C ARG A 148 -10.65 34.93 14.16
N ASP A 149 -11.16 34.19 15.14
CA ASP A 149 -11.56 34.70 16.46
C ASP A 149 -10.79 34.06 17.63
N PHE A 150 -9.59 33.50 17.40
CA PHE A 150 -8.88 32.65 18.39
C PHE A 150 -8.65 33.31 19.77
N ALA A 151 -8.50 34.63 19.82
CA ALA A 151 -8.25 35.40 21.04
C ALA A 151 -9.52 35.69 21.87
N ASP A 152 -10.72 35.56 21.28
CA ASP A 152 -11.96 35.97 21.90
C ASP A 152 -12.72 34.79 22.57
N LYS A 153 -13.91 35.06 23.12
CA LYS A 153 -14.76 34.03 23.74
C LYS A 153 -15.32 33.02 22.72
N THR A 154 -15.50 33.46 21.48
CA THR A 154 -16.01 32.69 20.34
C THR A 154 -14.98 31.63 19.91
N GLY A 155 -13.73 32.04 19.68
CA GLY A 155 -12.62 31.13 19.38
C GLY A 155 -12.40 30.12 20.50
N ARG A 156 -12.36 30.56 21.77
CA ARG A 156 -12.27 29.63 22.92
C ARG A 156 -13.38 28.58 22.94
N ARG A 157 -14.59 28.96 22.53
CA ARG A 157 -15.73 28.03 22.43
C ARG A 157 -15.61 27.08 21.25
N ALA A 158 -15.10 27.54 20.10
CA ALA A 158 -14.82 26.70 18.94
C ALA A 158 -13.77 25.63 19.29
N LEU A 159 -12.65 26.05 19.88
CA LEU A 159 -11.59 25.17 20.37
C LEU A 159 -12.13 24.10 21.34
N ALA A 160 -12.96 24.50 22.30
CA ALA A 160 -13.53 23.55 23.26
C ALA A 160 -14.38 22.45 22.59
N ALA A 161 -15.10 22.78 21.51
CA ALA A 161 -15.88 21.81 20.75
C ALA A 161 -15.00 20.91 19.88
N VAL A 162 -13.93 21.43 19.26
CA VAL A 162 -12.93 20.61 18.54
C VAL A 162 -12.25 19.63 19.49
N LYS A 163 -11.78 20.10 20.66
CA LYS A 163 -11.19 19.23 21.70
C LYS A 163 -12.16 18.15 22.15
N LYS A 164 -13.44 18.47 22.30
CA LYS A 164 -14.48 17.51 22.69
C LYS A 164 -14.65 16.41 21.64
N ALA A 165 -14.60 16.75 20.35
CA ALA A 165 -14.71 15.79 19.27
C ALA A 165 -13.49 14.85 19.23
N LEU A 166 -12.27 15.39 19.35
CA LEU A 166 -11.04 14.59 19.43
C LEU A 166 -11.01 13.67 20.65
N ALA A 167 -11.47 14.15 21.80
CA ALA A 167 -11.51 13.38 23.04
C ALA A 167 -12.58 12.27 23.06
N ASN A 168 -13.43 12.19 22.03
CA ASN A 168 -14.45 11.15 21.91
C ASN A 168 -14.33 10.38 20.58
N PRO A 169 -13.29 9.53 20.43
CA PRO A 169 -13.06 8.79 19.19
C PRO A 169 -14.17 7.79 18.84
N SER A 170 -15.05 7.44 19.79
CA SER A 170 -16.23 6.59 19.53
C SER A 170 -17.22 7.22 18.54
N GLU A 171 -17.30 8.55 18.48
CA GLU A 171 -18.01 9.30 17.42
C GLU A 171 -17.06 9.51 16.23
N HIS A 172 -16.64 8.41 15.60
CA HIS A 172 -15.53 8.38 14.64
C HIS A 172 -15.63 9.45 13.53
N ALA A 173 -16.82 9.66 12.95
CA ALA A 173 -17.02 10.68 11.92
C ALA A 173 -16.79 12.11 12.43
N ALA A 174 -17.18 12.41 13.68
CA ALA A 174 -16.92 13.72 14.28
C ALA A 174 -15.43 13.88 14.63
N ALA A 175 -14.78 12.80 15.07
CA ALA A 175 -13.35 12.81 15.35
C ALA A 175 -12.52 13.01 14.07
N LEU A 176 -12.88 12.37 12.96
CA LEU A 176 -12.26 12.59 11.64
C LEU A 176 -12.41 14.04 11.17
N VAL A 177 -13.60 14.64 11.33
CA VAL A 177 -13.76 16.08 11.03
C VAL A 177 -12.83 16.92 11.89
N ALA A 178 -12.68 16.60 13.18
CA ALA A 178 -11.76 17.34 14.03
C ALA A 178 -10.29 17.16 13.60
N VAL A 179 -9.88 15.96 13.16
CA VAL A 179 -8.55 15.71 12.59
C VAL A 179 -8.34 16.47 11.28
N ASP A 180 -9.36 16.54 10.42
CA ASP A 180 -9.34 17.33 9.18
C ASP A 180 -9.14 18.84 9.47
N LEU A 181 -9.76 19.35 10.53
CA LEU A 181 -9.50 20.73 10.99
C LEU A 181 -8.05 20.91 11.46
N LEU A 182 -7.45 19.90 12.12
CA LEU A 182 -6.03 19.95 12.50
C LEU A 182 -5.14 19.93 11.25
N ARG A 183 -5.46 19.12 10.24
CA ARG A 183 -4.75 19.07 8.96
C ARG A 183 -4.80 20.42 8.25
N GLY A 184 -5.98 21.03 8.13
CA GLY A 184 -6.12 22.36 7.54
C GLY A 184 -5.31 23.44 8.30
N SER A 185 -5.13 23.29 9.62
CA SER A 185 -4.25 24.16 10.42
C SER A 185 -2.76 23.90 10.14
N ALA A 186 -2.37 22.64 9.88
CA ALA A 186 -1.02 22.24 9.50
C ALA A 186 -0.63 22.74 8.10
N GLU A 187 -1.55 22.63 7.13
CA GLU A 187 -1.40 23.03 5.72
C GLU A 187 -1.47 24.54 5.50
N LYS A 188 -1.07 25.32 6.51
CA LYS A 188 -0.93 26.78 6.48
C LYS A 188 -2.24 27.57 6.48
N GLY A 189 -3.35 26.93 6.83
CA GLY A 189 -4.65 27.58 6.91
C GLY A 189 -5.15 28.00 5.53
N GLU A 190 -5.84 27.09 4.84
CA GLU A 190 -6.62 27.32 3.60
C GLU A 190 -7.70 28.44 3.73
N TYR A 191 -7.73 29.20 4.83
CA TYR A 191 -8.79 30.11 5.21
C TYR A 191 -8.39 31.60 5.23
N ASP A 192 -7.12 31.94 5.00
CA ASP A 192 -6.62 33.33 4.97
C ASP A 192 -5.48 33.54 3.94
N GLU A 193 -5.76 33.26 2.66
CA GLU A 193 -4.82 33.46 1.54
C GLU A 193 -4.37 34.94 1.33
N ASN A 194 -4.92 35.90 2.09
CA ASN A 194 -4.78 37.33 1.80
C ASN A 194 -4.03 38.16 2.86
N GLN A 195 -3.40 37.55 3.86
CA GLN A 195 -2.55 38.27 4.81
C GLN A 195 -1.15 37.67 4.79
N GLY A 196 -0.19 38.35 4.16
CA GLY A 196 1.21 37.94 3.97
C GLY A 196 2.05 37.82 5.26
N GLY A 197 1.58 37.02 6.22
CA GLY A 197 2.31 36.59 7.41
C GLY A 197 2.60 35.09 7.37
N ALA A 198 3.58 34.65 8.18
CA ALA A 198 3.83 33.23 8.35
C ALA A 198 2.54 32.51 8.78
N PRO A 199 2.22 31.34 8.20
CA PRO A 199 1.08 30.55 8.61
C PRO A 199 1.20 30.23 10.09
N LYS A 200 0.17 30.56 10.85
CA LYS A 200 0.12 30.28 12.27
C LYS A 200 -0.77 29.06 12.43
N GLU A 201 -0.16 27.92 12.73
CA GLU A 201 -0.87 26.67 13.03
C GLU A 201 -1.66 26.83 14.34
N HIS A 202 -2.69 27.68 14.38
CA HIS A 202 -3.28 28.19 15.62
C HIS A 202 -3.96 27.08 16.43
N LEU A 203 -4.57 26.08 15.78
CA LEU A 203 -5.17 24.94 16.48
C LEU A 203 -4.07 24.05 17.06
N LEU A 204 -3.05 23.73 16.26
CA LEU A 204 -1.92 22.88 16.66
C LEU A 204 -1.00 23.55 17.67
N SER A 205 -0.98 24.88 17.74
CA SER A 205 -0.29 25.67 18.76
C SER A 205 -0.96 25.58 20.13
N ASN A 206 -2.19 25.08 20.22
CA ASN A 206 -2.87 24.93 21.51
C ASN A 206 -2.32 23.71 22.27
N PRO A 207 -1.79 23.89 23.50
CA PRO A 207 -1.24 22.78 24.28
C PRO A 207 -2.26 21.66 24.52
N GLY A 208 -3.54 22.02 24.70
CA GLY A 208 -4.60 21.05 24.92
C GLY A 208 -4.96 20.22 23.69
N ILE A 209 -4.65 20.68 22.47
CA ILE A 209 -4.75 19.88 21.25
C ILE A 209 -3.54 18.96 21.14
N GLN A 210 -2.33 19.49 21.37
CA GLN A 210 -1.09 18.70 21.37
C GLN A 210 -1.17 17.52 22.34
N THR A 211 -1.68 17.73 23.56
CA THR A 211 -1.87 16.66 24.55
C THR A 211 -2.88 15.60 24.11
N LEU A 212 -3.87 15.93 23.28
CA LEU A 212 -4.86 14.97 22.78
C LEU A 212 -4.33 14.17 21.58
N VAL A 213 -3.50 14.77 20.73
CA VAL A 213 -2.92 14.10 19.55
C VAL A 213 -2.02 12.92 19.95
N VAL A 214 -1.19 13.10 20.97
CA VAL A 214 -0.21 12.09 21.41
C VAL A 214 -0.84 10.71 21.71
N PRO A 215 -1.83 10.58 22.62
CA PRO A 215 -2.43 9.27 22.90
C PRO A 215 -3.23 8.70 21.71
N LEU A 216 -3.83 9.55 20.87
CA LEU A 216 -4.55 9.09 19.67
C LEU A 216 -3.60 8.55 18.59
N LEU A 217 -2.38 9.08 18.51
CA LEU A 217 -1.35 8.58 17.61
C LEU A 217 -0.67 7.33 18.18
N ALA A 218 -0.36 7.32 19.48
CA ALA A 218 0.33 6.22 20.15
C ALA A 218 -0.53 4.95 20.36
N SER A 219 -1.86 5.07 20.40
CA SER A 219 -2.76 3.92 20.57
C SER A 219 -2.94 3.10 19.28
N ARG A 220 -2.64 1.79 19.34
CA ARG A 220 -2.80 0.85 18.22
C ARG A 220 -4.27 0.62 17.81
N GLU A 221 -5.18 0.86 18.74
CA GLU A 221 -6.62 0.71 18.52
C GLU A 221 -7.25 1.96 17.88
N SER A 222 -6.47 3.03 17.72
CA SER A 222 -6.95 4.29 17.19
C SER A 222 -7.07 4.23 15.66
N SER A 223 -8.31 4.19 15.17
CA SER A 223 -8.62 4.30 13.75
C SER A 223 -8.31 5.67 13.13
N LEU A 224 -7.87 6.65 13.94
CA LEU A 224 -7.50 8.00 13.49
C LEU A 224 -5.99 8.14 13.22
N ARG A 225 -5.21 7.10 13.54
CA ARG A 225 -3.75 7.10 13.43
C ARG A 225 -3.24 7.43 12.02
N PRO A 226 -3.79 6.86 10.92
CA PRO A 226 -3.33 7.20 9.56
C PRO A 226 -3.50 8.69 9.25
N GLU A 227 -4.65 9.27 9.57
CA GLU A 227 -4.93 10.68 9.33
C GLU A 227 -4.09 11.59 10.22
N LEU A 228 -3.83 11.18 11.47
CA LEU A 228 -2.97 11.93 12.38
C LEU A 228 -1.49 11.91 11.92
N LEU A 229 -1.01 10.83 11.30
CA LEU A 229 0.33 10.82 10.69
C LEU A 229 0.45 11.88 9.60
N GLN A 230 -0.58 12.04 8.75
CA GLN A 230 -0.62 13.11 7.74
C GLN A 230 -0.65 14.50 8.38
N VAL A 231 -1.38 14.70 9.49
CA VAL A 231 -1.36 15.97 10.22
C VAL A 231 0.05 16.30 10.72
N VAL A 232 0.76 15.32 11.29
CA VAL A 232 2.14 15.52 11.77
C VAL A 232 3.09 15.77 10.60
N GLU A 233 2.97 15.05 9.49
CA GLU A 233 3.77 15.26 8.28
C GLU A 233 3.68 16.69 7.75
N ASN A 234 2.49 17.29 7.84
CA ASN A 234 2.25 18.66 7.37
C ASN A 234 2.51 19.75 8.43
N SER A 235 2.86 19.38 9.67
CA SER A 235 3.06 20.33 10.78
C SER A 235 4.50 20.34 11.29
N PRO A 236 5.32 21.33 10.88
CA PRO A 236 6.64 21.55 11.45
C PRO A 236 6.61 21.77 12.98
N LEU A 237 5.52 22.34 13.50
CA LEU A 237 5.31 22.49 14.93
C LEU A 237 5.24 21.13 15.62
N LEU A 238 4.34 20.23 15.19
CA LEU A 238 4.18 18.91 15.80
C LEU A 238 5.43 18.04 15.64
N GLN A 239 6.10 18.11 14.50
CA GLN A 239 7.40 17.44 14.27
C GLN A 239 8.50 17.90 15.22
N SER A 240 8.35 19.06 15.86
CA SER A 240 9.30 19.56 16.85
C SER A 240 9.00 19.14 18.30
N LEU A 241 7.87 18.47 18.54
CA LEU A 241 7.44 18.06 19.89
C LEU A 241 7.92 16.63 20.20
N PRO A 242 8.81 16.41 21.19
CA PRO A 242 9.29 15.07 21.54
C PRO A 242 8.19 14.02 21.79
N PRO A 243 7.10 14.33 22.53
CA PRO A 243 6.03 13.34 22.75
C PRO A 243 5.30 12.91 21.47
N VAL A 244 5.25 13.77 20.45
CA VAL A 244 4.64 13.43 19.16
C VAL A 244 5.57 12.50 18.39
N ILE A 245 6.88 12.77 18.37
CA ILE A 245 7.88 11.92 17.71
C ILE A 245 7.89 10.52 18.33
N GLU A 246 7.82 10.44 19.66
CA GLU A 246 7.69 9.17 20.38
C GLU A 246 6.41 8.41 19.99
N ALA A 247 5.28 9.11 19.87
CA ALA A 247 4.03 8.52 19.40
C ALA A 247 4.07 8.06 17.93
N VAL A 248 4.79 8.76 17.04
CA VAL A 248 5.08 8.26 15.67
C VAL A 248 5.93 6.99 15.74
N GLY A 249 6.87 6.92 16.68
CA GLY A 249 7.67 5.72 16.94
C GLY A 249 6.83 4.48 17.26
N GLU A 250 5.75 4.64 18.04
CA GLU A 250 4.82 3.53 18.34
C GLU A 250 4.07 3.03 17.08
N ALA A 251 3.84 3.89 16.09
CA ALA A 251 3.21 3.53 14.82
C ALA A 251 4.10 2.66 13.91
N LEU A 252 5.41 2.56 14.19
CA LEU A 252 6.31 1.62 13.50
C LEU A 252 5.98 0.15 13.78
N GLY A 253 5.24 -0.13 14.86
CA GLY A 253 4.80 -1.47 15.25
C GLY A 253 3.34 -1.77 14.91
N ASP A 254 2.70 -0.97 14.06
CA ASP A 254 1.30 -1.16 13.64
C ASP A 254 1.10 -2.43 12.80
N ASP A 255 -0.11 -2.98 12.77
CA ASP A 255 -0.43 -4.14 11.93
C ASP A 255 -0.57 -3.72 10.45
N ASP A 256 -0.98 -2.48 10.17
CA ASP A 256 -1.09 -1.92 8.82
C ASP A 256 0.28 -1.48 8.27
N LEU A 257 0.65 -2.05 7.13
CA LEU A 257 1.91 -1.75 6.43
C LEU A 257 2.05 -0.28 6.02
N THR A 258 0.94 0.37 5.66
CA THR A 258 0.89 1.77 5.25
C THR A 258 1.25 2.65 6.44
N VAL A 259 0.62 2.41 7.59
CA VAL A 259 0.89 3.13 8.83
C VAL A 259 2.35 2.99 9.25
N ARG A 260 2.91 1.78 9.20
CA ARG A 260 4.33 1.55 9.48
C ARG A 260 5.25 2.29 8.52
N SER A 261 4.90 2.31 7.23
CA SER A 261 5.70 2.97 6.18
C SER A 261 5.68 4.48 6.35
N ASP A 262 4.51 5.07 6.57
CA ASP A 262 4.31 6.51 6.76
C ASP A 262 5.03 6.98 8.03
N ALA A 263 4.94 6.22 9.12
CA ALA A 263 5.67 6.51 10.36
C ALA A 263 7.19 6.48 10.16
N ALA A 264 7.70 5.50 9.41
CA ALA A 264 9.12 5.39 9.09
C ALA A 264 9.60 6.57 8.22
N ASP A 265 8.86 6.90 7.15
CA ASP A 265 9.20 7.99 6.24
C ASP A 265 9.17 9.35 6.96
N LEU A 266 8.20 9.55 7.86
CA LEU A 266 8.10 10.75 8.71
C LEU A 266 9.29 10.87 9.66
N LEU A 267 9.65 9.80 10.38
CA LEU A 267 10.82 9.80 11.29
C LEU A 267 12.12 10.04 10.52
N ILE A 268 12.26 9.47 9.31
CA ILE A 268 13.40 9.73 8.42
C ILE A 268 13.45 11.20 7.99
N ALA A 269 12.30 11.80 7.67
CA ALA A 269 12.23 13.22 7.30
C ALA A 269 12.66 14.11 8.48
N ILE A 270 12.17 13.80 9.69
CA ILE A 270 12.55 14.46 10.93
C ILE A 270 14.05 14.30 11.16
N ASP A 271 14.61 13.08 11.10
CA ASP A 271 16.04 12.79 11.29
C ASP A 271 16.98 13.52 10.30
N ARG A 272 16.48 13.93 9.14
CA ARG A 272 17.28 14.63 8.13
C ARG A 272 17.19 16.15 8.22
N LYS A 273 16.03 16.68 8.58
CA LYS A 273 15.70 18.12 8.43
C LYS A 273 15.14 18.76 9.69
N GLY A 274 14.88 17.98 10.74
CA GLY A 274 14.31 18.43 12.00
C GLY A 274 15.28 19.28 12.83
N LYS A 275 14.73 19.92 13.87
CA LYS A 275 15.52 20.63 14.88
C LYS A 275 16.35 19.64 15.72
N PRO A 276 17.48 20.04 16.31
CA PRO A 276 18.36 19.14 17.08
C PRO A 276 17.65 18.27 18.13
N GLU A 277 16.67 18.82 18.84
CA GLU A 277 15.89 18.09 19.85
C GLU A 277 15.00 17.00 19.23
N ALA A 278 14.41 17.27 18.06
CA ALA A 278 13.60 16.32 17.31
C ALA A 278 14.46 15.20 16.72
N LEU A 279 15.64 15.56 16.18
CA LEU A 279 16.66 14.62 15.70
C LEU A 279 17.06 13.63 16.80
N ALA A 280 17.38 14.14 17.99
CA ALA A 280 17.79 13.33 19.13
C ALA A 280 16.72 12.32 19.58
N LYS A 281 15.45 12.53 19.20
CA LYS A 281 14.33 11.63 19.48
C LYS A 281 14.01 10.67 18.34
N ALA A 282 14.07 11.14 17.09
CA ALA A 282 13.79 10.31 15.92
C ALA A 282 14.90 9.27 15.68
N HIS A 283 16.17 9.66 15.83
CA HIS A 283 17.30 8.80 15.50
C HIS A 283 17.32 7.46 16.25
N PRO A 284 17.13 7.42 17.60
CA PRO A 284 17.10 6.15 18.33
C PRO A 284 15.92 5.25 17.95
N LEU A 285 14.77 5.83 17.60
CA LEU A 285 13.59 5.08 17.15
C LEU A 285 13.85 4.39 15.81
N LEU A 286 14.51 5.09 14.89
CA LEU A 286 14.97 4.52 13.61
C LEU A 286 15.96 3.37 13.83
N LEU A 287 16.96 3.55 14.70
CA LEU A 287 17.92 2.48 15.02
C LEU A 287 17.24 1.24 15.63
N ARG A 288 16.26 1.43 16.52
CA ARG A 288 15.45 0.34 17.04
C ARG A 288 14.64 -0.34 15.94
N ALA A 289 14.00 0.43 15.07
CA ALA A 289 13.23 -0.09 13.93
C ALA A 289 14.11 -0.89 12.96
N LEU A 290 15.35 -0.45 12.73
CA LEU A 290 16.33 -1.18 11.94
C LEU A 290 16.70 -2.52 12.61
N ALA A 291 16.83 -2.55 13.93
CA ALA A 291 17.21 -3.76 14.68
C ALA A 291 16.06 -4.78 14.86
N GLU A 292 14.82 -4.30 15.00
CA GLU A 292 13.69 -5.10 15.50
C GLU A 292 12.42 -5.02 14.65
N GLY A 293 12.36 -4.11 13.66
CA GLY A 293 11.17 -3.87 12.84
C GLY A 293 10.96 -4.91 11.74
N ASP A 294 9.85 -4.79 11.01
CA ASP A 294 9.59 -5.62 9.84
C ASP A 294 10.54 -5.28 8.68
N PRO A 295 10.77 -6.19 7.73
CA PRO A 295 11.73 -5.98 6.64
C PRO A 295 11.51 -4.69 5.84
N ASN A 296 10.27 -4.27 5.57
CA ASN A 296 10.00 -3.06 4.79
C ASN A 296 10.45 -1.80 5.56
N VAL A 297 10.17 -1.72 6.86
CA VAL A 297 10.66 -0.62 7.71
C VAL A 297 12.18 -0.66 7.83
N GLN A 298 12.78 -1.82 8.11
CA GLN A 298 14.24 -1.98 8.23
C GLN A 298 14.98 -1.49 6.99
N ILE A 299 14.46 -1.82 5.81
CA ILE A 299 15.09 -1.51 4.54
C ILE A 299 14.95 -0.01 4.17
N ARG A 300 13.84 0.64 4.57
CA ARG A 300 13.68 2.10 4.47
C ARG A 300 14.69 2.84 5.34
N VAL A 301 14.82 2.42 6.59
CA VAL A 301 15.75 3.02 7.57
C VAL A 301 17.20 2.78 7.19
N SER A 302 17.56 1.54 6.83
CA SER A 302 18.90 1.16 6.37
C SER A 302 19.41 2.10 5.29
N ARG A 303 18.59 2.39 4.28
CA ARG A 303 18.95 3.33 3.21
C ARG A 303 18.94 4.78 3.63
N ALA A 304 18.04 5.15 4.54
CA ALA A 304 17.98 6.51 5.02
C ALA A 304 19.26 6.90 5.78
N LEU A 305 19.78 5.98 6.58
CA LEU A 305 20.94 6.14 7.46
C LEU A 305 22.25 5.59 6.88
N ASN A 306 22.21 4.93 5.72
CA ASN A 306 23.33 4.24 5.09
C ASN A 306 23.98 3.18 6.02
N LEU A 307 23.13 2.39 6.68
CA LEU A 307 23.52 1.30 7.59
C LEU A 307 23.14 -0.05 7.00
N PRO A 308 23.91 -1.14 7.25
CA PRO A 308 23.53 -2.47 6.79
C PRO A 308 22.24 -2.94 7.48
N VAL A 309 21.39 -3.68 6.75
CA VAL A 309 20.25 -4.38 7.34
C VAL A 309 20.78 -5.52 8.21
N PRO A 310 20.40 -5.61 9.50
CA PRO A 310 20.84 -6.71 10.35
C PRO A 310 20.27 -8.05 9.83
N PRO A 311 21.00 -9.16 10.02
CA PRO A 311 20.52 -10.47 9.62
C PRO A 311 19.19 -10.79 10.32
N ARG A 312 18.26 -11.39 9.57
CA ARG A 312 16.91 -11.74 10.05
C ARG A 312 17.04 -12.58 11.34
N LYS A 313 16.49 -12.11 12.46
CA LYS A 313 16.33 -12.97 13.64
C LYS A 313 15.51 -14.19 13.21
N ALA A 314 15.99 -15.39 13.55
CA ALA A 314 15.27 -16.61 13.24
C ALA A 314 13.83 -16.49 13.77
N ALA A 315 12.84 -16.78 12.92
CA ALA A 315 11.44 -16.74 13.33
C ALA A 315 11.25 -17.70 14.52
N PRO A 316 10.52 -17.30 15.56
CA PRO A 316 10.21 -18.20 16.65
C PRO A 316 9.50 -19.45 16.11
N PRO A 317 9.78 -20.65 16.65
CA PRO A 317 9.14 -21.87 16.18
C PRO A 317 7.62 -21.79 16.36
N VAL A 318 6.89 -22.23 15.35
CA VAL A 318 5.41 -22.24 15.32
C VAL A 318 4.91 -23.51 16.02
N LEU A 319 3.74 -23.45 16.65
CA LEU A 319 3.13 -24.62 17.29
C LEU A 319 2.27 -25.40 16.29
N SER A 320 2.40 -26.73 16.27
CA SER A 320 1.46 -27.64 15.61
C SER A 320 0.10 -27.69 16.35
N LEU A 321 -0.89 -28.35 15.76
CA LEU A 321 -2.18 -28.63 16.42
C LEU A 321 -2.06 -29.43 17.73
N THR A 322 -0.96 -30.17 17.91
CA THR A 322 -0.66 -30.96 19.12
C THR A 322 0.36 -30.28 20.04
N GLY A 323 0.80 -29.05 19.71
CA GLY A 323 1.64 -28.22 20.56
C GLY A 323 3.15 -28.45 20.41
N GLU A 324 3.60 -29.22 19.41
CA GLU A 324 5.02 -29.32 19.10
C GLU A 324 5.55 -28.01 18.51
N LYS A 325 6.74 -27.61 18.97
CA LYS A 325 7.50 -26.48 18.40
C LYS A 325 8.15 -26.91 17.09
N VAL A 326 7.79 -26.24 16.00
CA VAL A 326 8.25 -26.52 14.64
C VAL A 326 9.04 -25.32 14.11
N SER A 327 10.32 -25.55 13.80
CA SER A 327 11.15 -24.58 13.06
C SER A 327 10.87 -24.72 11.56
N THR A 328 10.60 -23.62 10.86
CA THR A 328 10.51 -23.60 9.38
C THR A 328 11.86 -23.30 8.71
N ALA A 329 12.93 -23.11 9.49
CA ALA A 329 14.22 -22.64 8.98
C ALA A 329 15.15 -23.75 8.46
N ASP A 330 14.96 -25.00 8.91
CA ASP A 330 15.99 -26.04 8.77
C ASP A 330 15.76 -27.04 7.62
N VAL A 331 14.61 -26.99 6.92
CA VAL A 331 14.35 -27.85 5.76
C VAL A 331 13.53 -27.10 4.70
N PRO A 332 13.94 -27.12 3.40
CA PRO A 332 13.30 -26.32 2.34
C PRO A 332 12.03 -26.98 1.80
N PHE A 333 11.10 -27.36 2.68
CA PHE A 333 9.80 -27.90 2.25
C PHE A 333 8.95 -26.79 1.64
N ASP A 334 8.46 -27.01 0.42
CA ASP A 334 7.71 -26.00 -0.32
C ASP A 334 6.23 -26.00 0.07
N PHE A 335 5.71 -24.86 0.52
CA PHE A 335 4.31 -24.71 0.91
C PHE A 335 3.35 -24.87 -0.28
N ASN A 336 3.77 -24.43 -1.47
CA ASN A 336 2.95 -24.52 -2.68
C ASN A 336 2.84 -25.96 -3.17
N TYR A 337 3.94 -26.72 -3.19
CA TYR A 337 3.94 -28.15 -3.50
C TYR A 337 3.08 -28.92 -2.49
N PHE A 338 3.23 -28.58 -1.22
CA PHE A 338 2.42 -29.18 -0.17
C PHE A 338 0.93 -29.01 -0.42
N THR A 339 0.47 -27.77 -0.64
CA THR A 339 -0.97 -27.49 -0.86
C THR A 339 -1.50 -28.09 -2.15
N ALA A 340 -0.68 -28.19 -3.20
CA ALA A 340 -1.09 -28.73 -4.49
C ALA A 340 -1.12 -30.25 -4.57
N PHE A 341 -0.16 -30.94 -3.93
CA PHE A 341 0.05 -32.37 -4.15
C PHE A 341 0.02 -33.23 -2.89
N VAL A 342 0.46 -32.71 -1.74
CA VAL A 342 0.55 -33.50 -0.50
C VAL A 342 -0.75 -33.40 0.29
N GLN A 343 -1.22 -32.18 0.55
CA GLN A 343 -2.41 -31.91 1.36
C GLN A 343 -3.69 -32.57 0.79
N PRO A 344 -3.96 -32.59 -0.53
CA PRO A 344 -5.14 -33.25 -1.06
C PRO A 344 -5.19 -34.76 -0.76
N LEU A 345 -4.04 -35.41 -0.57
CA LEU A 345 -3.98 -36.83 -0.24
C LEU A 345 -4.62 -37.14 1.12
N PHE A 346 -4.70 -36.16 2.03
CA PHE A 346 -5.28 -36.37 3.36
C PHE A 346 -6.79 -36.65 3.32
N ALA A 347 -7.48 -36.16 2.29
CA ALA A 347 -8.91 -36.40 2.06
C ALA A 347 -9.17 -37.57 1.09
N LYS A 348 -8.12 -38.13 0.46
CA LYS A 348 -8.23 -39.23 -0.49
C LYS A 348 -8.46 -40.55 0.25
N LYS A 349 -9.47 -41.33 -0.19
CA LYS A 349 -9.75 -42.68 0.31
C LYS A 349 -9.04 -43.74 -0.54
N TYR A 350 -8.46 -44.74 0.12
CA TYR A 350 -7.75 -45.87 -0.51
C TYR A 350 -8.47 -47.20 -0.26
N GLY A 351 -9.81 -47.21 -0.40
CA GLY A 351 -10.66 -48.36 -0.08
C GLY A 351 -11.03 -48.51 1.40
N GLY A 352 -10.45 -47.68 2.27
CA GLY A 352 -10.79 -47.52 3.69
C GLY A 352 -11.02 -46.05 4.06
N GLU A 353 -10.71 -45.68 5.31
CA GLU A 353 -10.80 -44.29 5.79
C GLU A 353 -9.71 -43.40 5.19
N ALA A 354 -10.00 -42.10 5.02
CA ALA A 354 -8.99 -41.10 4.64
C ALA A 354 -8.16 -40.68 5.86
N CYS A 355 -7.04 -39.97 5.66
CA CYS A 355 -6.26 -39.46 6.80
C CYS A 355 -7.12 -38.56 7.70
N VAL A 356 -7.91 -37.66 7.12
CA VAL A 356 -8.75 -36.70 7.88
C VAL A 356 -9.84 -37.38 8.72
N ASP A 357 -10.26 -38.60 8.36
CA ASP A 357 -11.28 -39.34 9.11
C ASP A 357 -10.74 -39.80 10.47
N CYS A 358 -9.41 -39.96 10.60
CA CYS A 358 -8.73 -40.41 11.83
C CYS A 358 -7.79 -39.36 12.45
N HIS A 359 -7.31 -38.38 11.68
CA HIS A 359 -6.29 -37.41 12.11
C HIS A 359 -6.83 -35.98 12.31
N THR A 360 -8.14 -35.79 12.34
CA THR A 360 -8.72 -34.51 12.78
C THR A 360 -8.56 -34.31 14.29
N PRO A 361 -8.59 -33.06 14.79
CA PRO A 361 -8.57 -32.79 16.24
C PRO A 361 -9.69 -33.48 17.02
N GLN A 362 -10.82 -33.73 16.36
CA GLN A 362 -12.00 -34.37 16.95
C GLN A 362 -11.93 -35.92 16.92
N ALA A 363 -11.00 -36.50 16.15
CA ALA A 363 -10.86 -37.94 16.03
C ALA A 363 -10.07 -38.56 17.20
N ASN A 364 -10.48 -39.76 17.62
CA ASN A 364 -9.87 -40.47 18.75
C ASN A 364 -8.63 -41.28 18.31
N THR A 365 -7.59 -40.61 17.80
CA THR A 365 -6.26 -41.21 17.56
C THR A 365 -5.26 -40.79 18.64
N THR A 366 -4.18 -41.54 18.84
CA THR A 366 -3.16 -41.29 19.89
C THR A 366 -1.88 -40.65 19.35
N GLY A 367 -1.83 -40.33 18.06
CA GLY A 367 -0.65 -39.78 17.38
C GLY A 367 -0.53 -38.25 17.40
N LYS A 368 0.73 -37.78 17.20
CA LYS A 368 1.09 -36.36 17.02
C LYS A 368 0.65 -35.77 15.68
N PHE A 369 0.34 -36.63 14.71
CA PHE A 369 -0.10 -36.17 13.40
C PHE A 369 -1.57 -35.74 13.48
N ARG A 370 -1.81 -34.42 13.34
CA ARG A 370 -3.16 -33.83 13.27
C ARG A 370 -3.27 -32.88 12.10
N VAL A 371 -4.41 -32.92 11.40
CA VAL A 371 -4.71 -32.03 10.28
C VAL A 371 -6.18 -31.62 10.33
N MET A 372 -6.48 -30.41 9.87
CA MET A 372 -7.84 -29.98 9.59
C MET A 372 -8.37 -30.73 8.37
N ALA A 373 -9.68 -31.02 8.38
CA ALA A 373 -10.40 -31.53 7.21
C ALA A 373 -10.70 -30.39 6.22
N PRO A 374 -10.83 -30.68 4.92
CA PRO A 374 -11.31 -29.67 3.97
C PRO A 374 -12.77 -29.33 4.28
N LYS A 375 -13.24 -28.20 3.76
CA LYS A 375 -14.66 -27.85 3.80
C LYS A 375 -15.50 -28.81 2.97
N ALA A 376 -16.82 -28.71 3.11
CA ALA A 376 -17.78 -29.59 2.43
C ALA A 376 -17.67 -29.58 0.89
N ASP A 377 -17.16 -28.49 0.31
CA ASP A 377 -16.88 -28.33 -1.11
C ASP A 377 -15.45 -28.75 -1.52
N GLY A 378 -14.71 -29.37 -0.60
CA GLY A 378 -13.42 -30.01 -0.85
C GLY A 378 -12.21 -29.07 -0.79
N HIS A 379 -12.38 -27.78 -0.50
CA HIS A 379 -11.25 -26.84 -0.41
C HIS A 379 -10.78 -26.60 1.02
N TYR A 380 -9.53 -26.15 1.14
CA TYR A 380 -8.95 -25.59 2.36
C TYR A 380 -8.79 -24.08 2.24
N THR A 381 -8.97 -23.34 3.33
CA THR A 381 -8.50 -21.95 3.41
C THR A 381 -6.97 -21.91 3.50
N VAL A 382 -6.38 -20.74 3.23
CA VAL A 382 -4.93 -20.57 3.34
C VAL A 382 -4.47 -20.80 4.78
N GLU A 383 -5.24 -20.33 5.76
CA GLU A 383 -4.97 -20.53 7.18
C GLU A 383 -5.02 -22.01 7.56
N GLU A 384 -6.03 -22.76 7.09
CA GLU A 384 -6.14 -24.21 7.29
C GLU A 384 -4.94 -24.95 6.67
N SER A 385 -4.53 -24.57 5.46
CA SER A 385 -3.35 -25.12 4.80
C SER A 385 -2.05 -24.82 5.56
N ARG A 386 -1.87 -23.62 6.12
CA ARG A 386 -0.72 -23.28 6.97
C ARG A 386 -0.67 -24.12 8.24
N VAL A 387 -1.82 -24.30 8.89
CA VAL A 387 -1.95 -25.15 10.09
C VAL A 387 -1.61 -26.61 9.77
N ASN A 388 -2.11 -27.12 8.65
CA ASN A 388 -1.81 -28.48 8.19
C ASN A 388 -0.33 -28.65 7.85
N PHE A 389 0.28 -27.69 7.16
CA PHE A 389 1.69 -27.69 6.82
C PHE A 389 2.55 -27.80 8.08
N VAL A 390 2.36 -26.92 9.06
CA VAL A 390 3.09 -26.95 10.34
C VAL A 390 2.89 -28.27 11.07
N SER A 391 1.67 -28.83 11.06
CA SER A 391 1.39 -30.08 11.76
C SER A 391 2.02 -31.31 11.09
N VAL A 392 2.16 -31.30 9.76
CA VAL A 392 2.92 -32.33 9.04
C VAL A 392 4.40 -32.23 9.37
N LEU A 393 4.97 -31.01 9.40
CA LEU A 393 6.37 -30.79 9.75
C LEU A 393 6.73 -31.27 11.16
N ALA A 394 5.76 -31.36 12.07
CA ALA A 394 5.95 -31.88 13.42
C ALA A 394 6.21 -33.39 13.49
N VAL A 395 5.84 -34.14 12.44
CA VAL A 395 5.99 -35.61 12.38
C VAL A 395 7.01 -36.08 11.33
N VAL A 396 7.69 -35.14 10.68
CA VAL A 396 8.82 -35.41 9.78
C VAL A 396 10.09 -35.69 10.58
N ASP A 397 10.76 -36.79 10.26
CA ASP A 397 12.09 -37.08 10.79
C ASP A 397 13.12 -36.31 9.94
N ARG A 398 13.61 -35.20 10.50
CA ARG A 398 14.56 -34.32 9.81
C ARG A 398 15.97 -34.90 9.71
N ALA A 399 16.31 -35.88 10.55
CA ALA A 399 17.62 -36.55 10.48
C ALA A 399 17.60 -37.65 9.42
N ASN A 400 16.44 -38.27 9.19
CA ASN A 400 16.26 -39.26 8.15
C ASN A 400 14.83 -39.21 7.57
N LEU A 401 14.70 -38.52 6.44
CA LEU A 401 13.40 -38.29 5.80
C LEU A 401 12.65 -39.58 5.47
N GLU A 402 13.35 -40.65 5.09
CA GLU A 402 12.76 -41.96 4.77
C GLU A 402 12.15 -42.66 5.99
N LYS A 403 12.52 -42.24 7.21
CA LYS A 403 11.92 -42.72 8.47
C LYS A 403 10.71 -41.88 8.92
N SER A 404 10.33 -40.86 8.17
CA SER A 404 9.21 -40.00 8.52
C SER A 404 7.91 -40.80 8.56
N LYS A 405 7.15 -40.65 9.65
CA LYS A 405 5.91 -41.42 9.87
C LYS A 405 4.84 -41.12 8.82
N VAL A 406 4.87 -39.92 8.22
CA VAL A 406 3.99 -39.52 7.11
C VAL A 406 4.21 -40.37 5.85
N LEU A 407 5.40 -40.98 5.67
CA LEU A 407 5.68 -41.96 4.62
C LEU A 407 5.38 -43.40 5.06
N LEU A 408 5.77 -43.76 6.28
CA LEU A 408 5.77 -45.18 6.69
C LEU A 408 4.41 -45.69 7.16
N LYS A 409 3.58 -44.87 7.81
CA LYS A 409 2.26 -45.32 8.29
C LYS A 409 1.29 -45.67 7.16
N PRO A 410 1.19 -44.90 6.06
CA PRO A 410 0.27 -45.26 4.98
C PRO A 410 0.83 -46.32 4.01
N LEU A 411 2.10 -46.69 4.12
CA LEU A 411 2.76 -47.71 3.29
C LEU A 411 2.44 -49.13 3.77
N ASP A 412 2.26 -50.11 2.88
CA ASP A 412 2.00 -51.52 3.26
C ASP A 412 3.20 -52.09 4.05
N PRO A 413 3.01 -52.58 5.30
CA PRO A 413 4.07 -53.23 6.05
C PRO A 413 4.56 -54.54 5.42
N ARG A 414 3.80 -55.09 4.46
CA ARG A 414 4.14 -56.33 3.73
C ARG A 414 4.69 -56.05 2.33
N ALA A 415 5.02 -54.80 2.01
CA ALA A 415 5.61 -54.45 0.71
C ALA A 415 6.88 -55.28 0.46
N SER A 416 6.83 -56.17 -0.53
CA SER A 416 7.95 -57.02 -0.93
C SER A 416 8.87 -56.36 -1.97
N GLU A 417 8.41 -55.27 -2.57
CA GLU A 417 9.12 -54.52 -3.62
C GLU A 417 9.51 -53.13 -3.11
N GLY A 418 10.77 -52.73 -3.32
CA GLY A 418 11.32 -51.46 -2.84
C GLY A 418 12.29 -51.62 -1.66
N LYS A 419 12.80 -50.50 -1.15
CA LYS A 419 13.74 -50.45 -0.01
C LYS A 419 13.06 -50.11 1.31
N LEU A 420 11.92 -49.42 1.26
CA LEU A 420 11.15 -49.02 2.43
C LEU A 420 10.06 -50.04 2.74
N GLN A 421 9.89 -50.35 4.02
CA GLN A 421 8.82 -51.17 4.55
C GLN A 421 7.89 -50.30 5.38
N GLY A 422 6.59 -50.46 5.17
CA GLY A 422 5.58 -49.72 5.93
C GLY A 422 5.52 -50.15 7.40
N GLU A 423 4.80 -49.36 8.17
CA GLU A 423 4.48 -49.67 9.56
C GLU A 423 3.02 -50.08 9.71
N THR A 424 2.71 -50.77 10.81
CA THR A 424 1.30 -51.01 11.17
C THR A 424 0.59 -49.68 11.42
N HIS A 425 -0.60 -49.55 10.83
CA HIS A 425 -1.43 -48.36 10.88
C HIS A 425 -2.91 -48.76 10.92
N ASP A 426 -3.62 -48.31 11.96
CA ASP A 426 -5.01 -48.70 12.21
C ASP A 426 -5.97 -48.18 11.13
N GLY A 427 -5.61 -47.07 10.46
CA GLY A 427 -6.34 -46.54 9.30
C GLY A 427 -6.20 -47.39 8.03
N GLY A 428 -5.34 -48.40 8.04
CA GLY A 428 -5.10 -49.29 6.91
C GLY A 428 -3.95 -48.86 5.98
N VAL A 429 -3.86 -49.56 4.85
CA VAL A 429 -2.81 -49.41 3.84
C VAL A 429 -3.28 -48.52 2.70
N PHE A 430 -2.51 -47.48 2.39
CA PHE A 430 -2.84 -46.48 1.38
C PHE A 430 -1.96 -46.70 0.14
N TRP A 431 -0.68 -46.99 0.34
CA TRP A 431 0.28 -47.23 -0.73
C TRP A 431 0.81 -48.66 -0.64
N ARG A 432 0.80 -49.39 -1.77
CA ARG A 432 1.25 -50.78 -1.82
C ARG A 432 2.77 -50.92 -1.64
N ASN A 433 3.52 -49.96 -2.15
CA ASN A 433 4.97 -49.89 -2.07
C ASN A 433 5.46 -48.45 -2.33
N GLN A 434 6.76 -48.19 -2.17
CA GLN A 434 7.38 -46.88 -2.39
C GLN A 434 7.31 -46.36 -3.85
N PHE A 435 6.86 -47.18 -4.79
CA PHE A 435 6.73 -46.80 -6.19
C PHE A 435 5.33 -46.25 -6.52
N ASP A 436 4.41 -46.28 -5.57
CA ASP A 436 3.08 -45.69 -5.69
C ASP A 436 3.20 -44.18 -6.04
N PRO A 437 2.42 -43.67 -7.01
CA PRO A 437 2.51 -42.27 -7.43
C PRO A 437 2.23 -41.30 -6.28
N ASP A 438 1.30 -41.61 -5.38
CA ASP A 438 0.96 -40.73 -4.27
C ASP A 438 2.05 -40.77 -3.17
N PHE A 439 2.67 -41.93 -2.95
CA PHE A 439 3.87 -42.04 -2.09
C PHE A 439 4.97 -41.10 -2.59
N ARG A 440 5.25 -41.13 -3.90
CA ARG A 440 6.30 -40.30 -4.50
C ARG A 440 6.05 -38.82 -4.34
N LEU A 441 4.80 -38.34 -4.41
CA LEU A 441 4.50 -36.93 -4.15
C LEU A 441 4.95 -36.49 -2.75
N VAL A 442 4.71 -37.32 -1.73
CA VAL A 442 5.13 -37.01 -0.36
C VAL A 442 6.65 -37.14 -0.20
N ASP A 443 7.25 -38.18 -0.76
CA ASP A 443 8.70 -38.44 -0.71
C ASP A 443 9.52 -37.35 -1.44
N ASP A 444 9.08 -36.95 -2.63
CA ASP A 444 9.68 -35.89 -3.43
C ASP A 444 9.59 -34.57 -2.67
N TRP A 445 8.43 -34.22 -2.12
CA TRP A 445 8.28 -33.03 -1.27
C TRP A 445 9.24 -33.06 -0.08
N LEU A 446 9.37 -34.20 0.60
CA LEU A 446 10.31 -34.36 1.70
C LEU A 446 11.77 -34.21 1.24
N LYS A 447 12.09 -34.63 0.02
CA LYS A 447 13.41 -34.44 -0.60
C LYS A 447 13.63 -33.03 -1.14
N GLY A 448 12.69 -32.11 -0.92
CA GLY A 448 12.78 -30.70 -1.29
C GLY A 448 12.20 -30.38 -2.67
N ALA A 449 11.37 -31.26 -3.23
CA ALA A 449 10.61 -30.92 -4.42
C ALA A 449 9.73 -29.72 -4.15
N LYS A 450 9.79 -28.77 -5.09
CA LYS A 450 8.99 -27.56 -5.11
C LYS A 450 7.96 -27.68 -6.20
N LEU A 451 6.86 -26.93 -6.09
CA LEU A 451 5.85 -26.91 -7.13
C LEU A 451 6.40 -26.19 -8.35
N ASP A 452 7.19 -26.92 -9.13
CA ASP A 452 7.47 -26.61 -10.51
C ASP A 452 6.30 -27.14 -11.31
N VAL A 453 5.40 -26.22 -11.70
CA VAL A 453 4.43 -26.46 -12.78
C VAL A 453 5.21 -27.08 -13.96
N PRO A 454 4.72 -28.12 -14.67
CA PRO A 454 5.50 -28.76 -15.72
C PRO A 454 6.10 -27.71 -16.67
N PRO A 455 7.40 -27.75 -17.03
CA PRO A 455 8.05 -26.70 -17.84
C PRO A 455 7.29 -26.37 -19.14
N GLN A 456 6.60 -27.39 -19.69
CA GLN A 456 5.76 -27.33 -20.88
C GLN A 456 4.47 -26.49 -20.72
N LYS A 457 4.02 -26.24 -19.48
CA LYS A 457 2.88 -25.39 -19.08
C LYS A 457 3.31 -24.20 -18.20
N GLN A 458 4.56 -24.17 -17.76
CA GLN A 458 5.08 -23.08 -16.94
C GLN A 458 5.57 -21.96 -17.86
N LEU A 459 4.96 -20.78 -17.73
CA LEU A 459 5.42 -19.59 -18.42
C LEU A 459 6.84 -19.23 -17.96
N ASP A 460 7.62 -18.62 -18.84
CA ASP A 460 9.04 -18.39 -18.57
C ASP A 460 9.25 -17.50 -17.32
N PHE A 461 9.79 -18.07 -16.23
CA PHE A 461 9.96 -17.34 -14.97
C PHE A 461 11.09 -16.30 -15.03
N ALA A 462 12.17 -16.60 -15.78
CA ALA A 462 13.26 -15.65 -15.97
C ALA A 462 12.80 -14.42 -16.77
N TYR A 463 11.95 -14.64 -17.77
CA TYR A 463 11.28 -13.60 -18.53
C TYR A 463 10.31 -12.82 -17.63
N PHE A 464 9.54 -13.51 -16.78
CA PHE A 464 8.66 -12.86 -15.82
C PHE A 464 9.42 -11.88 -14.92
N MET A 465 10.49 -12.34 -14.26
CA MET A 465 11.28 -11.50 -13.35
C MET A 465 11.84 -10.26 -14.05
N LYS A 466 12.31 -10.42 -15.29
CA LYS A 466 13.01 -9.37 -16.03
C LYS A 466 12.06 -8.39 -16.74
N HIS A 467 10.89 -8.84 -17.16
CA HIS A 467 10.04 -8.09 -18.09
C HIS A 467 8.60 -7.90 -17.60
N VAL A 468 8.06 -8.82 -16.81
CA VAL A 468 6.66 -8.76 -16.34
C VAL A 468 6.56 -8.13 -14.95
N GLU A 469 7.38 -8.53 -13.98
CA GLU A 469 7.37 -7.95 -12.63
C GLU A 469 7.51 -6.40 -12.63
N PRO A 470 8.38 -5.79 -13.48
CA PRO A 470 8.44 -4.33 -13.58
C PRO A 470 7.13 -3.68 -14.02
N ILE A 471 6.26 -4.36 -14.78
CA ILE A 471 4.96 -3.83 -15.19
C ILE A 471 4.05 -3.62 -13.97
N PHE A 472 4.12 -4.51 -12.98
CA PHE A 472 3.29 -4.44 -11.78
C PHE A 472 3.76 -3.41 -10.77
N SER A 473 5.06 -3.20 -10.69
CA SER A 473 5.72 -2.37 -9.68
C SER A 473 6.07 -0.97 -10.15
N THR A 474 6.10 -0.71 -11.46
CA THR A 474 6.37 0.63 -11.99
C THR A 474 5.12 1.51 -11.91
N PRO A 475 5.20 2.69 -11.27
CA PRO A 475 4.10 3.65 -11.26
C PRO A 475 3.74 4.14 -12.67
N GLY A 476 2.44 4.25 -12.95
CA GLY A 476 1.94 4.84 -14.18
C GLY A 476 1.95 6.37 -14.15
N PRO A 477 1.44 7.04 -15.21
CA PRO A 477 1.34 8.50 -15.28
C PRO A 477 0.54 9.14 -14.14
N ASP A 478 -0.31 8.36 -13.48
CA ASP A 478 -1.11 8.77 -12.33
C ASP A 478 -0.42 8.52 -10.98
N GLY A 479 0.85 8.08 -10.98
CA GLY A 479 1.66 7.90 -9.78
C GLY A 479 1.44 6.59 -9.02
N PHE A 480 0.51 5.73 -9.46
CA PHE A 480 0.24 4.43 -8.82
C PHE A 480 0.80 3.26 -9.64
N ALA A 481 1.28 2.21 -8.98
CA ALA A 481 1.62 0.94 -9.59
C ALA A 481 0.48 -0.08 -9.37
N CYS A 482 0.47 -1.18 -10.14
CA CYS A 482 -0.55 -2.22 -9.97
C CYS A 482 -0.52 -2.80 -8.55
N ILE A 483 0.68 -2.93 -7.99
CA ILE A 483 0.91 -3.47 -6.66
C ILE A 483 0.21 -2.69 -5.55
N ASN A 484 0.05 -1.37 -5.71
CA ASN A 484 -0.62 -0.53 -4.72
C ASN A 484 -2.11 -0.88 -4.55
N CYS A 485 -2.75 -1.43 -5.58
CA CYS A 485 -4.15 -1.86 -5.52
C CYS A 485 -4.30 -3.38 -5.36
N HIS A 486 -3.25 -4.15 -5.63
CA HIS A 486 -3.27 -5.61 -5.64
C HIS A 486 -2.57 -6.25 -4.43
N SER A 487 -2.08 -5.45 -3.49
CA SER A 487 -1.44 -5.93 -2.26
C SER A 487 -2.35 -6.75 -1.34
N THR A 488 -3.67 -6.68 -1.50
CA THR A 488 -4.66 -7.44 -0.71
C THR A 488 -5.74 -8.10 -1.57
N HIS A 489 -5.58 -8.08 -2.89
CA HIS A 489 -6.62 -8.53 -3.81
C HIS A 489 -6.67 -10.06 -3.91
N ALA A 490 -7.86 -10.64 -3.76
CA ALA A 490 -8.05 -12.08 -3.56
C ALA A 490 -7.59 -12.99 -4.72
N ILE A 491 -7.71 -12.53 -5.97
CA ILE A 491 -7.38 -13.34 -7.16
C ILE A 491 -5.94 -13.06 -7.63
N LEU A 492 -5.67 -11.83 -8.07
CA LEU A 492 -4.32 -11.34 -8.34
C LEU A 492 -3.80 -10.57 -7.12
N HIS A 493 -3.11 -11.27 -6.22
CA HIS A 493 -2.36 -10.70 -5.10
C HIS A 493 -0.91 -10.39 -5.51
N LEU A 494 -0.39 -9.20 -5.25
CA LEU A 494 0.96 -8.81 -5.61
C LEU A 494 1.72 -8.26 -4.39
N GLU A 495 2.84 -8.89 -4.05
CA GLU A 495 3.72 -8.54 -2.94
C GLU A 495 4.69 -7.44 -3.34
N SER A 496 4.74 -6.34 -2.58
CA SER A 496 5.64 -5.21 -2.86
C SER A 496 7.12 -5.57 -2.72
N PRO A 497 8.03 -4.96 -3.51
CA PRO A 497 9.46 -5.24 -3.42
C PRO A 497 9.99 -4.97 -2.01
N GLU A 498 10.80 -5.90 -1.51
CA GLU A 498 11.47 -5.77 -0.21
C GLU A 498 12.34 -4.50 -0.13
N THR A 499 12.85 -4.01 -1.26
CA THR A 499 13.86 -2.94 -1.26
C THR A 499 13.48 -1.69 -2.09
N ARG A 500 13.82 -0.48 -1.62
CA ARG A 500 13.78 0.88 -2.25
C ARG A 500 14.46 1.02 -3.61
N GLU A 501 15.33 0.10 -4.05
CA GLU A 501 15.74 0.03 -5.47
C GLU A 501 14.67 -0.65 -6.34
N GLY A 502 13.57 -1.10 -5.74
CA GLY A 502 12.52 -1.88 -6.38
C GLY A 502 12.86 -3.37 -6.51
N SER A 503 13.83 -3.89 -5.75
CA SER A 503 14.24 -5.29 -5.87
C SER A 503 13.36 -6.20 -5.01
N PHE A 504 12.90 -7.28 -5.61
CA PHE A 504 12.14 -8.33 -4.97
C PHE A 504 13.08 -9.44 -4.52
N SER A 505 12.74 -10.15 -3.44
CA SER A 505 13.36 -11.46 -3.23
C SER A 505 12.79 -12.47 -4.23
N ILE A 506 13.54 -13.53 -4.49
CA ILE A 506 13.11 -14.61 -5.38
C ILE A 506 11.80 -15.25 -4.90
N GLU A 507 11.56 -15.29 -3.58
CA GLU A 507 10.32 -15.77 -2.98
C GLU A 507 9.13 -14.85 -3.34
N GLN A 508 9.29 -13.53 -3.22
CA GLN A 508 8.26 -12.57 -3.61
C GLN A 508 7.96 -12.62 -5.11
N MET A 509 9.00 -12.70 -5.95
CA MET A 509 8.82 -12.83 -7.40
C MET A 509 8.11 -14.14 -7.74
N ALA A 510 8.39 -15.23 -7.04
CA ALA A 510 7.69 -16.51 -7.21
C ALA A 510 6.22 -16.40 -6.79
N ASN A 511 5.91 -15.71 -5.69
CA ASN A 511 4.54 -15.50 -5.24
C ASN A 511 3.74 -14.64 -6.24
N ASN A 512 4.32 -13.55 -6.73
CA ASN A 512 3.72 -12.70 -7.75
C ASN A 512 3.50 -13.45 -9.06
N TYR A 513 4.48 -14.27 -9.47
CA TYR A 513 4.39 -15.14 -10.63
C TYR A 513 3.21 -16.12 -10.50
N GLN A 514 3.10 -16.86 -9.39
CA GLN A 514 2.00 -17.82 -9.16
C GLN A 514 0.64 -17.13 -9.06
N SER A 515 0.61 -15.90 -8.55
CA SER A 515 -0.60 -15.08 -8.51
C SER A 515 -1.04 -14.63 -9.91
N ALA A 516 -0.10 -14.25 -10.76
CA ALA A 516 -0.35 -13.86 -12.16
C ALA A 516 -0.94 -15.01 -12.98
N HIS A 517 -0.52 -16.27 -12.74
CA HIS A 517 -1.09 -17.45 -13.39
C HIS A 517 -2.61 -17.57 -13.24
N ARG A 518 -3.17 -17.14 -12.10
CA ARG A 518 -4.61 -17.26 -11.81
C ARG A 518 -5.49 -16.34 -12.67
N VAL A 519 -4.88 -15.39 -13.37
CA VAL A 519 -5.58 -14.40 -14.19
C VAL A 519 -5.19 -14.48 -15.67
N ILE A 520 -4.57 -15.59 -16.06
CA ILE A 520 -4.14 -15.91 -17.43
C ILE A 520 -5.01 -17.01 -18.02
N ASP A 521 -5.30 -16.86 -19.31
CA ASP A 521 -5.83 -17.91 -20.18
C ASP A 521 -4.75 -18.24 -21.23
N GLU A 522 -4.02 -19.33 -21.04
CA GLU A 522 -2.96 -19.77 -21.95
C GLU A 522 -3.49 -20.17 -23.34
N SER A 523 -4.73 -20.65 -23.41
CA SER A 523 -5.36 -21.08 -24.67
C SER A 523 -5.79 -19.89 -25.52
N ALA A 524 -6.07 -18.76 -24.86
CA ALA A 524 -6.41 -17.50 -25.49
C ALA A 524 -5.77 -16.32 -24.73
N PRO A 525 -4.47 -16.02 -24.94
CA PRO A 525 -3.77 -14.97 -24.18
C PRO A 525 -4.42 -13.58 -24.24
N GLY A 526 -5.09 -13.25 -25.35
CA GLY A 526 -5.85 -12.02 -25.50
C GLY A 526 -7.14 -11.95 -24.65
N SER A 527 -7.61 -13.09 -24.16
CA SER A 527 -8.77 -13.23 -23.28
C SER A 527 -8.42 -13.14 -21.79
N SER A 528 -7.14 -13.21 -21.43
CA SER A 528 -6.63 -13.15 -20.06
C SER A 528 -7.04 -11.87 -19.33
N PHE A 529 -7.42 -11.99 -18.06
CA PHE A 529 -7.77 -10.83 -17.22
C PHE A 529 -6.57 -9.90 -17.03
N ILE A 530 -5.36 -10.45 -16.96
CA ILE A 530 -4.12 -9.68 -16.78
C ILE A 530 -3.89 -8.65 -17.88
N VAL A 531 -4.42 -8.85 -19.11
CA VAL A 531 -4.30 -7.89 -20.22
C VAL A 531 -5.58 -7.09 -20.49
N ARG A 532 -6.76 -7.65 -20.18
CA ARG A 532 -8.03 -6.97 -20.45
C ARG A 532 -8.45 -6.01 -19.36
N LYS A 533 -8.19 -6.32 -18.08
CA LYS A 533 -8.55 -5.42 -16.96
C LYS A 533 -7.78 -4.09 -17.04
N PRO A 534 -6.45 -4.06 -17.25
CA PRO A 534 -5.71 -2.80 -17.29
C PRO A 534 -6.01 -1.92 -18.52
N THR A 535 -6.72 -2.43 -19.52
CA THR A 535 -7.16 -1.68 -20.72
C THR A 535 -8.62 -1.24 -20.65
N SER A 536 -9.33 -1.62 -19.57
CA SER A 536 -10.74 -1.34 -19.38
C SER A 536 -10.96 -0.12 -18.48
N PRO A 537 -12.01 0.69 -18.74
CA PRO A 537 -12.34 1.83 -17.89
C PRO A 537 -12.89 1.38 -16.53
N ARG A 538 -12.97 2.35 -15.62
CA ARG A 538 -13.47 2.15 -14.24
C ARG A 538 -14.95 1.74 -14.21
N GLU A 539 -15.72 2.24 -15.17
CA GLU A 539 -17.14 1.93 -15.39
C GLU A 539 -17.32 1.26 -16.77
N GLY A 540 -16.83 0.03 -16.90
CA GLY A 540 -16.87 -0.72 -18.16
C GLY A 540 -18.24 -1.31 -18.48
N ALA A 541 -18.70 -1.18 -19.73
CA ALA A 541 -19.82 -1.95 -20.25
C ALA A 541 -19.42 -3.43 -20.46
N ASN A 542 -20.37 -4.35 -20.31
CA ASN A 542 -20.23 -5.81 -20.43
C ASN A 542 -19.45 -6.52 -19.29
N GLY A 543 -19.48 -5.97 -18.07
CA GLY A 543 -18.98 -6.66 -16.86
C GLY A 543 -17.46 -6.69 -16.68
N LEU A 544 -16.70 -6.09 -17.60
CA LEU A 544 -15.25 -6.00 -17.53
C LEU A 544 -14.81 -4.59 -17.15
N ALA A 545 -14.92 -4.27 -15.85
CA ALA A 545 -14.40 -3.05 -15.26
C ALA A 545 -13.10 -3.30 -14.50
N HIS A 546 -12.26 -2.28 -14.36
CA HIS A 546 -11.07 -2.30 -13.52
C HIS A 546 -11.05 -1.11 -12.56
N ALA A 547 -11.08 -1.39 -11.26
CA ALA A 547 -11.18 -0.36 -10.22
C ALA A 547 -9.98 0.61 -10.23
N GLY A 548 -8.80 0.17 -10.68
CA GLY A 548 -7.61 1.00 -10.86
C GLY A 548 -7.59 1.83 -12.14
N GLY A 549 -8.68 1.83 -12.92
CA GLY A 549 -8.77 2.56 -14.20
C GLY A 549 -7.90 1.97 -15.32
N ILE A 550 -7.79 2.71 -16.42
CA ILE A 550 -6.98 2.31 -17.57
C ILE A 550 -5.51 2.54 -17.22
N ARG A 551 -4.72 1.46 -17.17
CA ARG A 551 -3.27 1.51 -16.99
C ARG A 551 -2.53 1.67 -18.33
N TRP A 552 -3.10 1.16 -19.42
CA TRP A 552 -2.48 1.19 -20.75
C TRP A 552 -3.40 1.89 -21.76
N PRO A 553 -3.21 3.20 -21.99
CA PRO A 553 -4.06 4.00 -22.88
C PRO A 553 -4.05 3.47 -24.32
N ASP A 554 -2.89 3.02 -24.78
CA ASP A 554 -2.67 2.50 -26.14
C ASP A 554 -3.15 1.04 -26.32
N LYS A 555 -3.77 0.45 -25.29
CA LYS A 555 -4.39 -0.89 -25.30
C LYS A 555 -3.42 -1.96 -25.83
N LYS A 556 -3.74 -2.60 -26.96
CA LYS A 556 -2.93 -3.67 -27.58
C LYS A 556 -1.61 -3.18 -28.14
N ASP A 557 -1.47 -1.87 -28.34
CA ASP A 557 -0.25 -1.25 -28.85
C ASP A 557 0.73 -0.87 -27.74
N SER A 558 0.32 -0.98 -26.47
CA SER A 558 1.22 -0.73 -25.35
C SER A 558 2.31 -1.79 -25.27
N TRP A 559 3.49 -1.37 -24.83
CA TRP A 559 4.60 -2.30 -24.62
C TRP A 559 4.27 -3.30 -23.51
N GLN A 560 3.52 -2.89 -22.48
CA GLN A 560 3.11 -3.77 -21.38
C GLN A 560 2.20 -4.91 -21.86
N TYR A 561 1.22 -4.60 -22.71
CA TYR A 561 0.32 -5.60 -23.29
C TYR A 561 1.12 -6.61 -24.12
N ARG A 562 2.01 -6.12 -25.00
CA ARG A 562 2.84 -6.97 -25.86
C ARG A 562 3.79 -7.85 -25.03
N THR A 563 4.43 -7.32 -24.00
CA THR A 563 5.30 -8.08 -23.08
C THR A 563 4.54 -9.21 -22.37
N LEU A 564 3.30 -8.95 -21.92
CA LEU A 564 2.47 -9.98 -21.27
C LEU A 564 2.01 -11.06 -22.27
N ILE A 565 1.64 -10.69 -23.49
CA ILE A 565 1.31 -11.64 -24.57
C ILE A 565 2.53 -12.48 -24.92
N ASP A 566 3.70 -11.86 -25.07
CA ASP A 566 4.96 -12.55 -25.36
C ASP A 566 5.33 -13.51 -24.22
N TRP A 567 5.17 -13.11 -22.96
CA TRP A 567 5.39 -13.97 -21.81
C TRP A 567 4.45 -15.18 -21.81
N MET A 568 3.15 -14.99 -22.07
CA MET A 568 2.18 -16.09 -22.18
C MET A 568 2.48 -17.03 -23.37
N GLY A 569 3.21 -16.56 -24.38
CA GLY A 569 3.72 -17.38 -25.48
C GLY A 569 5.08 -18.04 -25.21
N LYS A 570 5.77 -17.67 -24.12
CA LYS A 570 7.08 -18.21 -23.73
C LYS A 570 6.92 -19.27 -22.65
N ARG A 571 7.37 -20.47 -22.94
CA ARG A 571 7.43 -21.59 -21.99
C ARG A 571 8.84 -21.68 -21.41
N ASN A 572 8.99 -22.18 -20.18
CA ASN A 572 10.30 -22.54 -19.63
C ASN A 572 10.96 -23.56 -20.57
N LEU A 573 12.02 -23.15 -21.29
CA LEU A 573 12.64 -23.94 -22.37
C LEU A 573 13.70 -24.94 -21.91
N ASP A 574 13.93 -25.11 -20.61
CA ASP A 574 14.94 -26.04 -20.07
C ASP A 574 14.44 -27.51 -20.01
N GLY A 575 13.75 -27.94 -21.06
CA GLY A 575 13.21 -29.29 -21.24
C GLY A 575 13.49 -29.88 -22.63
N GLN A 576 14.66 -29.56 -23.23
CA GLN A 576 15.26 -30.32 -24.32
C GLN A 576 16.59 -30.93 -23.90
#